data_AF-A0A357CJN6-F1
#
_entry.id   AF-A0A357CJN6-F1
#
_cell.length_a   1.000
_cell.length_b   1.000
_cell.length_c   1.000
_cell.angle_alpha   90.00
_cell.angle_beta   90.00
_cell.angle_gamma   90.00
#
_symmetry.space_group_name_H-M   'P 1'
#
loop_
_entity.id
_entity.type
_entity.pdbx_description
1 polymer ?
#
loop_
_entity_poly.entity_id
_entity_poly.type
_entity_poly.pdbx_seq_one_letter_code
_entity_poly.pdbx_strand_id
1 'polypeptide(L)'
;MDKAVEATIAERSKDGAFVFHDPKLDADLNLVFEQVKIVRGMEGYGWFANVIFHDKDEAKKQYAIDFWFKPDGDKLTLMDIRVQKGPQQEGDGWIMITRMPVAWWWLPVQEHPGDMEVTRAWQVMGAIHKYIATHKDANGALDIKDDKTGESIPLDFVEIHQPVRHLKKEGEYFVCTDFRKPGSKDEYYDIDFWVNQKGGQLNVDDVKIHKVPVQEDGIWTQVPRYTFEGMDFDVTN
;
A
#
# COMPACT_ATOMS: atom_id res chain seq x y z
N MET A 1 -14.05 14.82 7.56
CA MET A 1 -12.81 14.28 6.96
C MET A 1 -11.68 15.27 7.07
N ASP A 2 -11.86 16.51 6.60
CA ASP A 2 -10.82 17.55 6.56
C ASP A 2 -10.16 17.77 7.92
N LYS A 3 -10.95 17.85 9.01
CA LYS A 3 -10.41 17.93 10.38
C LYS A 3 -9.49 16.76 10.77
N ALA A 4 -9.77 15.54 10.30
CA ALA A 4 -8.94 14.36 10.58
C ALA A 4 -7.64 14.40 9.78
N VAL A 5 -7.69 14.88 8.53
CA VAL A 5 -6.51 15.14 7.70
C VAL A 5 -5.64 16.22 8.37
N GLU A 6 -6.22 17.37 8.72
CA GLU A 6 -5.51 18.47 9.39
C GLU A 6 -4.90 18.04 10.72
N ALA A 7 -5.63 17.25 11.53
CA ALA A 7 -5.10 16.71 12.78
C ALA A 7 -3.89 15.78 12.55
N THR A 8 -3.98 14.89 11.55
CA THR A 8 -2.86 14.00 11.17
C THR A 8 -1.65 14.79 10.70
N ILE A 9 -1.87 15.82 9.87
CA ILE A 9 -0.82 16.71 9.38
C ILE A 9 -0.17 17.43 10.56
N ALA A 10 -0.95 18.01 11.47
CA ALA A 10 -0.45 18.73 12.62
C ALA A 10 0.37 17.83 13.57
N GLU A 11 -0.12 16.63 13.85
CA GLU A 11 0.56 15.64 14.72
C GLU A 11 1.94 15.24 14.18
N ARG A 12 2.06 15.12 12.86
CA ARG A 12 3.29 14.69 12.17
C ARG A 12 4.10 15.85 11.60
N SER A 13 3.74 17.09 11.93
CA SER A 13 4.47 18.26 11.47
C SER A 13 5.65 18.57 12.40
N LYS A 14 6.80 18.86 11.80
CA LYS A 14 7.99 19.34 12.49
C LYS A 14 8.56 20.53 11.74
N ASP A 15 8.94 21.58 12.47
CA ASP A 15 9.55 22.79 11.91
C ASP A 15 8.74 23.39 10.74
N GLY A 16 7.40 23.41 10.89
CA GLY A 16 6.46 23.99 9.92
C GLY A 16 6.19 23.13 8.67
N ALA A 17 6.65 21.89 8.62
CA ALA A 17 6.35 20.96 7.52
C ALA A 17 5.82 19.63 8.04
N PHE A 18 4.86 19.06 7.32
CA PHE A 18 4.41 17.69 7.47
C PHE A 18 5.54 16.75 7.08
N VAL A 19 6.01 15.93 8.03
CA VAL A 19 7.05 14.93 7.76
C VAL A 19 6.36 13.61 7.43
N PHE A 20 6.51 13.16 6.18
CA PHE A 20 5.98 11.89 5.72
C PHE A 20 7.10 11.01 5.18
N HIS A 21 7.34 9.89 5.85
CA HIS A 21 8.24 8.86 5.34
C HIS A 21 7.57 8.12 4.18
N ASP A 22 8.13 8.25 2.98
CA ASP A 22 7.65 7.59 1.77
C ASP A 22 8.26 6.18 1.66
N PRO A 23 7.47 5.11 1.91
CA PRO A 23 8.01 3.75 1.95
C PRO A 23 8.54 3.28 0.60
N LYS A 24 8.09 3.88 -0.52
CA LYS A 24 8.60 3.50 -1.85
C LYS A 24 9.99 4.06 -2.11
N LEU A 25 10.27 5.27 -1.61
CA LEU A 25 11.55 5.96 -1.81
C LEU A 25 12.53 5.76 -0.66
N ASP A 26 12.08 5.22 0.47
CA ASP A 26 12.85 5.21 1.72
C ASP A 26 13.33 6.60 2.14
N ALA A 27 12.44 7.59 2.07
CA ALA A 27 12.83 8.98 2.27
C ALA A 27 11.74 9.79 2.96
N ASP A 28 12.16 10.67 3.86
CA ASP A 28 11.27 11.64 4.47
C ASP A 28 11.00 12.79 3.50
N LEU A 29 9.73 12.97 3.16
CA LEU A 29 9.23 14.13 2.46
C LEU A 29 8.84 15.20 3.49
N ASN A 30 9.37 16.41 3.31
CA ASN A 30 9.05 17.57 4.15
C ASN A 30 8.10 18.47 3.36
N LEU A 31 6.82 18.42 3.73
CA LEU A 31 5.74 18.91 2.88
C LEU A 31 4.94 20.03 3.53
N VAL A 32 4.58 21.02 2.73
CA VAL A 32 3.69 22.11 3.15
C VAL A 32 2.31 21.84 2.58
N PHE A 33 1.31 21.78 3.47
CA PHE A 33 -0.08 21.56 3.10
C PHE A 33 -0.62 22.72 2.26
N GLU A 34 -1.30 22.40 1.15
CA GLU A 34 -2.02 23.40 0.36
C GLU A 34 -3.53 23.27 0.54
N GLN A 35 -4.08 22.08 0.26
CA GLN A 35 -5.53 21.86 0.30
C GLN A 35 -5.89 20.37 0.28
N VAL A 36 -7.07 20.04 0.80
CA VAL A 36 -7.75 18.79 0.49
C VAL A 36 -8.45 18.94 -0.86
N LYS A 37 -7.99 18.22 -1.89
CA LYS A 37 -8.53 18.35 -3.25
C LYS A 37 -9.85 17.62 -3.43
N ILE A 38 -9.94 16.38 -2.93
CA ILE A 38 -11.15 15.57 -3.00
C ILE A 38 -11.19 14.55 -1.86
N VAL A 39 -12.39 14.30 -1.35
CA VAL A 39 -12.67 13.21 -0.40
C VAL A 39 -13.66 12.25 -1.04
N ARG A 40 -13.32 10.95 -1.05
CA ARG A 40 -14.18 9.88 -1.56
C ARG A 40 -14.50 8.90 -0.43
N GLY A 41 -15.78 8.55 -0.28
CA GLY A 41 -16.21 7.45 0.57
C GLY A 41 -16.33 6.16 -0.23
N MET A 42 -16.05 5.03 0.42
CA MET A 42 -16.28 3.70 -0.15
C MET A 42 -16.87 2.79 0.93
N GLU A 43 -18.08 2.30 0.68
CA GLU A 43 -18.83 1.49 1.63
C GLU A 43 -18.02 0.28 2.11
N GLY A 44 -17.95 0.07 3.43
CA GLY A 44 -17.15 -0.99 4.04
C GLY A 44 -15.64 -0.72 4.09
N TYR A 45 -15.11 0.20 3.28
CA TYR A 45 -13.67 0.48 3.19
C TYR A 45 -13.25 1.78 3.86
N GLY A 46 -14.13 2.76 4.02
CA GLY A 46 -13.88 4.02 4.72
C GLY A 46 -13.80 5.20 3.77
N TRP A 47 -12.88 6.12 4.04
CA TRP A 47 -12.75 7.38 3.32
C TRP A 47 -11.32 7.62 2.86
N PHE A 48 -11.19 8.20 1.67
CA PHE A 48 -9.91 8.51 1.02
C PHE A 48 -9.87 9.99 0.71
N ALA A 49 -8.99 10.72 1.37
CA ALA A 49 -8.75 12.14 1.10
C ALA A 49 -7.49 12.29 0.24
N ASN A 50 -7.63 12.85 -0.95
CA ASN A 50 -6.49 13.24 -1.79
C ASN A 50 -6.13 14.70 -1.47
N VAL A 51 -4.90 14.90 -1.01
CA VAL A 51 -4.42 16.14 -0.43
C VAL A 51 -3.23 16.64 -1.23
N ILE A 52 -3.21 17.93 -1.53
CA ILE A 52 -2.13 18.58 -2.28
C ILE A 52 -1.15 19.21 -1.30
N PHE A 53 0.12 18.94 -1.55
CA PHE A 53 1.25 19.52 -0.86
C PHE A 53 2.27 20.05 -1.87
N HIS A 54 3.18 20.90 -1.41
CA HIS A 54 4.46 21.11 -2.08
C HIS A 54 5.64 20.77 -1.16
N ASP A 55 6.79 20.53 -1.78
CA ASP A 55 8.07 20.40 -1.08
C ASP A 55 8.43 21.71 -0.35
N LYS A 56 8.86 21.61 0.91
CA LYS A 56 9.19 22.77 1.75
C LYS A 56 10.22 23.69 1.12
N ASP A 57 11.20 23.15 0.40
CA ASP A 57 12.35 23.90 -0.11
C ASP A 57 12.20 24.27 -1.60
N GLU A 58 11.27 23.63 -2.32
CA GLU A 58 10.97 23.93 -3.72
C GLU A 58 9.46 23.82 -3.99
N ALA A 59 8.74 24.93 -3.83
CA ALA A 59 7.28 24.96 -3.95
C ALA A 59 6.74 24.50 -5.32
N LYS A 60 7.56 24.51 -6.39
CA LYS A 60 7.15 23.96 -7.69
C LYS A 60 7.03 22.43 -7.68
N LYS A 61 7.68 21.74 -6.74
CA LYS A 61 7.56 20.30 -6.55
C LYS A 61 6.30 19.98 -5.77
N GLN A 62 5.20 19.81 -6.48
CA GLN A 62 3.93 19.43 -5.89
C GLN A 62 3.75 17.92 -5.77
N TYR A 63 2.98 17.51 -4.78
CA TYR A 63 2.59 16.14 -4.49
C TYR A 63 1.08 16.05 -4.34
N ALA A 64 0.50 14.94 -4.79
CA ALA A 64 -0.85 14.53 -4.40
C ALA A 64 -0.72 13.28 -3.52
N ILE A 65 -1.17 13.37 -2.28
CA ILE A 65 -1.02 12.32 -1.26
C ILE A 65 -2.40 11.93 -0.76
N ASP A 66 -2.67 10.64 -0.80
CA ASP A 66 -3.89 10.04 -0.29
C ASP A 66 -3.76 9.69 1.19
N PHE A 67 -4.78 10.02 1.95
CA PHE A 67 -4.95 9.58 3.33
C PHE A 67 -6.16 8.65 3.37
N TRP A 68 -5.96 7.42 3.85
CA TRP A 68 -7.03 6.45 4.05
C TRP A 68 -7.43 6.41 5.52
N PHE A 69 -8.70 6.69 5.79
CA PHE A 69 -9.29 6.60 7.12
C PHE A 69 -10.42 5.57 7.17
N LYS A 70 -10.54 4.86 8.29
CA LYS A 70 -11.72 4.05 8.61
C LYS A 70 -12.46 4.59 9.84
N PRO A 71 -13.80 4.50 9.88
CA PRO A 71 -14.54 4.71 11.10
C PRO A 71 -14.16 3.67 12.16
N ASP A 72 -13.93 4.15 13.39
CA ASP A 72 -13.78 3.37 14.61
C ASP A 72 -14.65 4.03 15.69
N GLY A 73 -15.89 3.54 15.82
CA GLY A 73 -16.95 4.22 16.56
C GLY A 73 -17.18 5.65 16.01
N ASP A 74 -17.06 6.64 16.90
CA ASP A 74 -17.22 8.05 16.58
C ASP A 74 -15.93 8.72 16.03
N LYS A 75 -14.84 7.95 15.90
CA LYS A 75 -13.54 8.45 15.44
C LYS A 75 -13.21 7.98 14.04
N LEU A 76 -12.28 8.68 13.40
CA LEU A 76 -11.64 8.25 12.16
C LEU A 76 -10.21 7.82 12.48
N THR A 77 -9.92 6.55 12.28
CA THR A 77 -8.59 5.97 12.44
C THR A 77 -7.87 6.04 11.10
N LEU A 78 -6.69 6.65 11.09
CA LEU A 78 -5.81 6.65 9.92
C LEU A 78 -5.26 5.24 9.70
N MET A 79 -5.52 4.69 8.52
CA MET A 79 -5.06 3.36 8.13
C MET A 79 -3.72 3.43 7.41
N ASP A 80 -3.62 4.28 6.39
CA ASP A 80 -2.42 4.46 5.57
C ASP A 80 -2.36 5.85 4.90
N ILE A 81 -1.16 6.26 4.47
CA ILE A 81 -0.91 7.44 3.65
C ILE A 81 -0.05 7.03 2.45
N ARG A 82 -0.45 7.42 1.22
CA ARG A 82 0.31 7.09 0.01
C ARG A 82 0.43 8.25 -0.96
N VAL A 83 1.59 8.38 -1.59
CA VAL A 83 1.78 9.30 -2.71
C VAL A 83 1.03 8.77 -3.94
N GLN A 84 0.00 9.48 -4.37
CA GLN A 84 -0.68 9.24 -5.64
C GLN A 84 0.13 9.84 -6.79
N LYS A 85 0.59 11.08 -6.62
CA LYS A 85 1.39 11.81 -7.61
C LYS A 85 2.59 12.46 -6.97
N GLY A 86 3.75 12.34 -7.61
CA GLY A 86 4.99 13.00 -7.22
C GLY A 86 5.49 13.93 -8.32
N PRO A 87 6.43 14.83 -7.98
CA PRO A 87 7.01 15.75 -8.92
C PRO A 87 8.02 15.04 -9.85
N GLN A 88 7.94 15.32 -11.15
CA GLN A 88 8.95 14.96 -12.14
C GLN A 88 9.42 16.24 -12.84
N GLN A 89 10.74 16.36 -13.01
CA GLN A 89 11.34 17.49 -13.71
C GLN A 89 11.07 17.38 -15.21
N GLU A 90 10.57 18.45 -15.81
CA GLU A 90 10.43 18.60 -17.25
C GLU A 90 11.00 19.95 -17.68
N GLY A 91 12.17 19.93 -18.34
CA GLY A 91 12.94 21.13 -18.64
C GLY A 91 13.28 21.91 -17.37
N ASP A 92 12.93 23.20 -17.35
CA ASP A 92 13.12 24.10 -16.21
C ASP A 92 11.93 24.08 -15.22
N GLY A 93 10.95 23.20 -15.46
CA GLY A 93 9.72 23.09 -14.67
C GLY A 93 9.56 21.74 -13.97
N TRP A 94 8.47 21.64 -13.23
CA TRP A 94 8.03 20.43 -12.55
C TRP A 94 6.58 20.14 -12.90
N ILE A 95 6.27 18.87 -13.12
CA ILE A 95 4.90 18.39 -13.29
C ILE A 95 4.60 17.29 -12.25
N MET A 96 3.34 17.14 -11.87
CA MET A 96 2.90 16.00 -11.06
C MET A 96 2.60 14.80 -11.96
N ILE A 97 3.36 13.73 -11.79
CA ILE A 97 3.12 12.45 -12.46
C ILE A 97 2.49 11.44 -11.52
N THR A 98 1.59 10.61 -12.06
CA THR A 98 1.01 9.50 -11.31
C THR A 98 2.08 8.47 -10.98
N ARG A 99 2.16 8.09 -9.71
CA ARG A 99 3.01 7.02 -9.25
C ARG A 99 2.33 5.67 -9.51
N MET A 100 3.05 4.77 -10.19
CA MET A 100 2.57 3.43 -10.51
C MET A 100 3.23 2.37 -9.61
N PRO A 101 2.53 1.28 -9.31
CA PRO A 101 1.08 1.10 -9.46
C PRO A 101 0.26 2.10 -8.62
N VAL A 102 -0.96 2.40 -9.08
CA VAL A 102 -1.88 3.22 -8.29
C VAL A 102 -2.37 2.43 -7.09
N ALA A 103 -2.63 3.12 -5.97
CA ALA A 103 -3.25 2.47 -4.82
C ALA A 103 -4.64 1.90 -5.19
N TRP A 104 -5.00 0.76 -4.60
CA TRP A 104 -6.17 -0.04 -4.99
C TRP A 104 -7.49 0.74 -4.97
N TRP A 105 -7.62 1.76 -4.11
CA TRP A 105 -8.83 2.61 -4.03
C TRP A 105 -9.03 3.54 -5.24
N TRP A 106 -8.08 3.58 -6.18
CA TRP A 106 -8.25 4.23 -7.48
C TRP A 106 -8.70 3.29 -8.60
N LEU A 107 -8.58 1.97 -8.41
CA LEU A 107 -8.99 0.97 -9.41
C LEU A 107 -10.50 0.95 -9.70
N PRO A 108 -11.42 1.09 -8.71
CA PRO A 108 -12.86 1.13 -9.00
C PRO A 108 -13.29 2.26 -9.95
N VAL A 109 -12.50 3.33 -10.04
CA VAL A 109 -12.75 4.45 -10.96
C VAL A 109 -12.31 4.10 -12.39
N GLN A 110 -11.35 3.19 -12.52
CA GLN A 110 -10.77 2.75 -13.79
C GLN A 110 -11.48 1.51 -14.35
N GLU A 111 -12.01 0.64 -13.48
CA GLU A 111 -12.77 -0.55 -13.86
C GLU A 111 -14.18 -0.17 -14.33
N HIS A 112 -14.52 -0.50 -15.58
CA HIS A 112 -15.88 -0.37 -16.07
C HIS A 112 -16.80 -1.43 -15.44
N PRO A 113 -18.06 -1.10 -15.08
CA PRO A 113 -19.02 -2.08 -14.59
C PRO A 113 -19.43 -3.02 -15.72
N GLY A 114 -18.71 -4.14 -15.85
CA GLY A 114 -19.19 -5.32 -16.56
C GLY A 114 -20.10 -6.12 -15.64
N ASP A 115 -21.24 -6.57 -16.16
CA ASP A 115 -22.22 -7.40 -15.48
C ASP A 115 -21.60 -8.75 -15.07
N MET A 116 -21.19 -8.90 -13.81
CA MET A 116 -21.20 -10.16 -13.07
C MET A 116 -20.82 -9.93 -11.60
N GLU A 117 -21.39 -10.78 -10.75
CA GLU A 117 -21.23 -10.92 -9.30
C GLU A 117 -19.84 -11.50 -8.92
N VAL A 118 -18.76 -11.03 -9.55
CA VAL A 118 -17.38 -11.50 -9.30
C VAL A 118 -16.69 -10.57 -8.31
N THR A 119 -16.01 -11.16 -7.31
CA THR A 119 -15.05 -10.44 -6.46
C THR A 119 -14.03 -9.70 -7.31
N ARG A 120 -13.96 -8.38 -7.14
CA ARG A 120 -13.05 -7.50 -7.89
C ARG A 120 -11.66 -7.51 -7.30
N ALA A 121 -10.64 -7.28 -8.13
CA ALA A 121 -9.25 -7.23 -7.69
C ALA A 121 -9.04 -6.24 -6.53
N TRP A 122 -9.64 -5.05 -6.63
CA TRP A 122 -9.52 -4.02 -5.59
C TRP A 122 -10.16 -4.42 -4.25
N GLN A 123 -11.16 -5.32 -4.24
CA GLN A 123 -11.75 -5.82 -2.99
C GLN A 123 -10.76 -6.72 -2.24
N VAL A 124 -10.05 -7.59 -2.97
CA VAL A 124 -9.00 -8.46 -2.43
C VAL A 124 -7.84 -7.61 -1.91
N MET A 125 -7.35 -6.67 -2.71
CA MET A 125 -6.27 -5.75 -2.29
C MET A 125 -6.67 -4.91 -1.08
N GLY A 126 -7.94 -4.47 -1.00
CA GLY A 126 -8.47 -3.74 0.16
C GLY A 126 -8.53 -4.59 1.44
N ALA A 127 -8.85 -5.88 1.34
CA ALA A 127 -8.80 -6.81 2.47
C ALA A 127 -7.36 -7.01 2.98
N ILE A 128 -6.41 -7.19 2.08
CA ILE A 128 -4.98 -7.31 2.39
C ILE A 128 -4.46 -6.03 3.05
N HIS A 129 -4.74 -4.86 2.46
CA HIS A 129 -4.27 -3.61 3.01
C HIS A 129 -4.88 -3.31 4.39
N LYS A 130 -6.16 -3.69 4.60
CA LYS A 130 -6.77 -3.63 5.94
C LYS A 130 -6.02 -4.53 6.92
N TYR A 131 -5.72 -5.77 6.54
CA TYR A 131 -4.97 -6.70 7.38
C TYR A 131 -3.62 -6.08 7.79
N ILE A 132 -2.82 -5.60 6.83
CA ILE A 132 -1.52 -4.97 7.11
C ILE A 132 -1.67 -3.80 8.08
N ALA A 133 -2.62 -2.88 7.80
CA ALA A 133 -2.83 -1.69 8.60
C ALA A 133 -3.23 -1.97 10.06
N THR A 134 -3.87 -3.12 10.34
CA THR A 134 -4.32 -3.51 11.70
C THR A 134 -3.40 -4.49 12.40
N HIS A 135 -2.39 -5.05 11.73
CA HIS A 135 -1.46 -6.03 12.30
C HIS A 135 -0.01 -5.51 12.40
N LYS A 136 0.26 -4.29 11.91
CA LYS A 136 1.55 -3.62 12.11
C LYS A 136 1.81 -3.31 13.59
N ASP A 137 3.07 -3.33 13.97
CA ASP A 137 3.56 -2.96 15.28
C ASP A 137 3.52 -1.42 15.48
N ALA A 138 4.01 -0.98 16.64
CA ALA A 138 4.06 0.45 16.98
C ALA A 138 5.04 1.26 16.09
N ASN A 139 6.01 0.60 15.45
CA ASN A 139 6.95 1.21 14.52
C ASN A 139 6.42 1.23 13.08
N GLY A 140 5.31 0.52 12.82
CA GLY A 140 4.67 0.42 11.51
C GLY A 140 5.06 -0.83 10.72
N ALA A 141 5.90 -1.71 11.27
CA ALA A 141 6.35 -2.93 10.64
C ALA A 141 5.36 -4.08 10.88
N LEU A 142 5.19 -4.98 9.91
CA LEU A 142 4.45 -6.22 10.06
C LEU A 142 5.44 -7.36 10.35
N ASP A 143 5.25 -8.07 11.46
CA ASP A 143 6.02 -9.27 11.76
C ASP A 143 5.54 -10.44 10.91
N ILE A 144 6.39 -10.94 10.01
CA ILE A 144 6.09 -12.07 9.13
C ILE A 144 7.01 -13.23 9.49
N LYS A 145 6.41 -14.40 9.72
CA LYS A 145 7.16 -15.62 10.01
C LYS A 145 7.68 -16.24 8.71
N ASP A 146 8.99 -16.50 8.65
CA ASP A 146 9.60 -17.29 7.59
C ASP A 146 9.45 -18.78 7.92
N ASP A 147 8.59 -19.49 7.19
CA ASP A 147 8.37 -20.92 7.42
C ASP A 147 9.61 -21.78 7.18
N LYS A 148 10.60 -21.31 6.41
CA LYS A 148 11.84 -22.06 6.16
C LYS A 148 12.83 -21.96 7.32
N THR A 149 12.93 -20.81 7.97
CA THR A 149 13.88 -20.60 9.08
C THR A 149 13.22 -20.70 10.46
N GLY A 150 11.91 -20.48 10.53
CA GLY A 150 11.13 -20.36 11.75
C GLY A 150 11.20 -18.98 12.42
N GLU A 151 11.97 -18.04 11.87
CA GLU A 151 12.18 -16.70 12.41
C GLU A 151 11.03 -15.77 12.02
N SER A 152 10.66 -14.84 12.90
CA SER A 152 9.77 -13.71 12.56
C SER A 152 10.61 -12.50 12.18
N ILE A 153 10.28 -11.89 11.05
CA ILE A 153 11.01 -10.75 10.47
C ILE A 153 10.08 -9.54 10.45
N PRO A 154 10.44 -8.42 11.11
CA PRO A 154 9.69 -7.18 11.00
C PRO A 154 9.94 -6.55 9.63
N LEU A 155 8.87 -6.23 8.91
CA LEU A 155 8.96 -5.70 7.56
C LEU A 155 8.02 -4.50 7.33
N ASP A 156 8.53 -3.46 6.68
CA ASP A 156 7.77 -2.28 6.28
C ASP A 156 7.03 -2.57 4.97
N PHE A 157 5.74 -2.28 4.96
CA PHE A 157 4.91 -2.43 3.78
C PHE A 157 5.21 -1.35 2.74
N VAL A 158 5.54 -1.76 1.51
CA VAL A 158 5.86 -0.85 0.41
C VAL A 158 4.69 -0.75 -0.57
N GLU A 159 4.23 -1.88 -1.12
CA GLU A 159 3.27 -1.86 -2.23
C GLU A 159 2.50 -3.17 -2.40
N ILE A 160 1.26 -3.10 -2.91
CA ILE A 160 0.52 -4.30 -3.35
C ILE A 160 0.59 -4.33 -4.88
N HIS A 161 1.05 -5.44 -5.44
CA HIS A 161 1.14 -5.61 -6.89
C HIS A 161 -0.18 -6.02 -7.51
N GLN A 162 -0.30 -5.74 -8.80
CA GLN A 162 -1.26 -6.38 -9.70
C GLN A 162 -0.50 -7.35 -10.61
N PRO A 163 -1.15 -8.43 -11.10
CA PRO A 163 -2.56 -8.78 -10.95
C PRO A 163 -2.90 -9.50 -9.64
N VAL A 164 -4.18 -9.46 -9.27
CA VAL A 164 -4.76 -10.40 -8.30
C VAL A 164 -4.97 -11.74 -9.00
N ARG A 165 -4.59 -12.83 -8.36
CA ARG A 165 -4.75 -14.19 -8.92
C ARG A 165 -5.80 -14.95 -8.13
N HIS A 166 -6.57 -15.80 -8.80
CA HIS A 166 -7.62 -16.63 -8.22
C HIS A 166 -7.36 -18.10 -8.53
N LEU A 167 -7.24 -18.95 -7.50
CA LEU A 167 -7.00 -20.39 -7.64
C LEU A 167 -8.29 -21.10 -8.07
N LYS A 168 -8.24 -21.80 -9.21
CA LYS A 168 -9.42 -22.49 -9.75
C LYS A 168 -9.93 -23.64 -8.89
N LYS A 169 -9.03 -24.34 -8.18
CA LYS A 169 -9.39 -25.55 -7.41
C LYS A 169 -9.89 -25.23 -6.00
N GLU A 170 -9.24 -24.27 -5.34
CA GLU A 170 -9.45 -23.99 -3.92
C GLU A 170 -10.31 -22.73 -3.71
N GLY A 171 -10.45 -21.88 -4.75
CA GLY A 171 -11.26 -20.65 -4.71
C GLY A 171 -10.61 -19.49 -3.95
N GLU A 172 -9.37 -19.67 -3.48
CA GLU A 172 -8.62 -18.62 -2.79
C GLU A 172 -8.10 -17.59 -3.80
N TYR A 173 -8.04 -16.34 -3.37
CA TYR A 173 -7.32 -15.28 -4.06
C TYR A 173 -5.94 -15.13 -3.45
N PHE A 174 -4.96 -14.69 -4.23
CA PHE A 174 -3.71 -14.22 -3.65
C PHE A 174 -3.10 -13.05 -4.41
N VAL A 175 -2.31 -12.28 -3.68
CA VAL A 175 -1.62 -11.10 -4.21
C VAL A 175 -0.21 -11.04 -3.62
N CYS A 176 0.76 -10.79 -4.49
CA CYS A 176 2.14 -10.51 -4.09
C CYS A 176 2.25 -9.04 -3.67
N THR A 177 3.04 -8.78 -2.65
CA THR A 177 3.26 -7.46 -2.08
C THR A 177 4.74 -7.24 -1.85
N ASP A 178 5.21 -6.01 -2.07
CA ASP A 178 6.56 -5.62 -1.72
C ASP A 178 6.59 -5.18 -0.27
N PHE A 179 7.50 -5.80 0.46
CA PHE A 179 7.91 -5.41 1.79
C PHE A 179 9.39 -5.14 1.79
N ARG A 180 9.86 -4.35 2.75
CA ARG A 180 11.27 -4.05 2.90
C ARG A 180 11.68 -4.10 4.35
N LYS A 181 12.91 -4.52 4.60
CA LYS A 181 13.47 -4.45 5.95
C LYS A 181 13.54 -3.00 6.44
N PRO A 182 13.09 -2.69 7.67
CA PRO A 182 13.15 -1.34 8.20
C PRO A 182 14.55 -0.74 8.14
N GLY A 183 14.65 0.48 7.63
CA GLY A 183 15.91 1.21 7.45
C GLY A 183 16.83 0.71 6.33
N SER A 184 16.38 -0.26 5.52
CA SER A 184 17.09 -0.70 4.32
C SER A 184 16.48 -0.05 3.07
N LYS A 185 17.31 0.18 2.04
CA LYS A 185 16.85 0.67 0.73
C LYS A 185 16.56 -0.46 -0.26
N ASP A 186 17.24 -1.58 -0.11
CA ASP A 186 17.36 -2.59 -1.18
C ASP A 186 16.97 -4.01 -0.73
N GLU A 187 16.79 -4.25 0.58
CA GLU A 187 16.38 -5.57 1.12
C GLU A 187 14.87 -5.81 0.96
N TYR A 188 14.43 -6.07 -0.28
CA TYR A 188 13.03 -6.33 -0.62
C TYR A 188 12.63 -7.80 -0.44
N TYR A 189 11.47 -7.99 0.18
CA TYR A 189 10.77 -9.25 0.36
C TYR A 189 9.50 -9.24 -0.47
N ASP A 190 9.27 -10.32 -1.22
CA ASP A 190 7.98 -10.58 -1.85
C ASP A 190 7.14 -11.38 -0.87
N ILE A 191 6.03 -10.81 -0.42
CA ILE A 191 5.11 -11.46 0.52
C ILE A 191 3.79 -11.73 -0.18
N ASP A 192 3.38 -12.99 -0.20
CA ASP A 192 2.08 -13.41 -0.73
C ASP A 192 1.05 -13.42 0.40
N PHE A 193 -0.06 -12.73 0.17
CA PHE A 193 -1.23 -12.78 1.03
C PHE A 193 -2.31 -13.63 0.36
N TRP A 194 -2.77 -14.66 1.08
CA TRP A 194 -3.81 -15.57 0.63
C TRP A 194 -5.14 -15.18 1.27
N VAL A 195 -6.15 -14.98 0.45
CA VAL A 195 -7.43 -14.38 0.82
C VAL A 195 -8.57 -15.33 0.46
N ASN A 196 -9.40 -15.63 1.44
CA ASN A 196 -10.60 -16.44 1.25
C ASN A 196 -11.87 -15.62 1.42
N GLN A 197 -12.90 -16.01 0.66
CA GLN A 197 -14.24 -15.47 0.82
C GLN A 197 -15.07 -16.42 1.69
N LYS A 198 -15.17 -16.12 2.98
CA LYS A 198 -15.99 -16.89 3.94
C LYS A 198 -17.18 -16.05 4.38
N GLY A 199 -18.40 -16.56 4.19
CA GLY A 199 -19.63 -15.87 4.60
C GLY A 199 -19.84 -14.50 3.95
N GLY A 200 -19.37 -14.33 2.70
CA GLY A 200 -19.45 -13.05 1.96
C GLY A 200 -18.39 -12.02 2.34
N GLN A 201 -17.45 -12.35 3.22
CA GLN A 201 -16.35 -11.46 3.62
C GLN A 201 -15.00 -12.01 3.15
N LEU A 202 -14.16 -11.12 2.62
CA LEU A 202 -12.78 -11.42 2.27
C LEU A 202 -11.88 -11.29 3.50
N ASN A 203 -11.16 -12.35 3.83
CA ASN A 203 -10.25 -12.40 4.95
C ASN A 203 -8.91 -12.99 4.51
N VAL A 204 -7.82 -12.41 5.02
CA VAL A 204 -6.48 -13.00 4.89
C VAL A 204 -6.42 -14.22 5.79
N ASP A 205 -6.21 -15.39 5.20
CA ASP A 205 -6.08 -16.65 5.92
C ASP A 205 -4.62 -17.05 6.13
N ASP A 206 -3.73 -16.63 5.23
CA ASP A 206 -2.32 -17.01 5.24
C ASP A 206 -1.43 -15.89 4.66
N VAL A 207 -0.21 -15.79 5.19
CA VAL A 207 0.79 -14.80 4.79
C VAL A 207 2.13 -15.51 4.68
N LYS A 208 2.70 -15.53 3.47
CA LYS A 208 3.91 -16.30 3.18
C LYS A 208 4.99 -15.45 2.54
N ILE A 209 6.23 -15.67 2.98
CA ILE A 209 7.38 -15.12 2.29
C ILE A 209 7.58 -15.91 0.99
N HIS A 210 7.35 -15.26 -0.14
CA HIS A 210 7.55 -15.84 -1.46
C HIS A 210 8.99 -15.65 -1.94
N LYS A 211 9.60 -14.48 -1.74
CA LYS A 211 11.03 -14.26 -2.00
C LYS A 211 11.71 -13.47 -0.89
N VAL A 212 12.99 -13.79 -0.67
CA VAL A 212 13.85 -13.10 0.29
C VAL A 212 15.00 -12.39 -0.43
N PRO A 213 15.48 -11.25 0.11
CA PRO A 213 16.65 -10.58 -0.42
C PRO A 213 17.91 -11.38 -0.07
N VAL A 214 18.81 -11.51 -1.05
CA VAL A 214 20.14 -12.10 -0.91
C VAL A 214 21.13 -11.16 -1.57
N GLN A 215 22.22 -10.85 -0.86
CA GLN A 215 23.28 -10.02 -1.39
C GLN A 215 24.38 -10.89 -2.01
N GLU A 216 24.62 -10.69 -3.31
CA GLU A 216 25.71 -11.33 -4.05
C GLU A 216 26.50 -10.24 -4.78
N ASP A 217 27.83 -10.21 -4.57
CA ASP A 217 28.73 -9.22 -5.19
C ASP A 217 28.30 -7.75 -5.00
N GLY A 218 27.69 -7.44 -3.85
CA GLY A 218 27.20 -6.10 -3.51
C GLY A 218 25.86 -5.74 -4.18
N ILE A 219 25.26 -6.67 -4.92
CA ILE A 219 23.95 -6.50 -5.57
C ILE A 219 22.91 -7.29 -4.78
N TRP A 220 21.80 -6.63 -4.43
CA TRP A 220 20.65 -7.31 -3.84
C TRP A 220 19.81 -7.96 -4.94
N THR A 221 19.54 -9.25 -4.76
CA THR A 221 18.66 -10.04 -5.61
C THR A 221 17.62 -10.73 -4.74
N GLN A 222 16.54 -11.24 -5.34
CA GLN A 222 15.50 -11.96 -4.62
C GLN A 222 15.50 -13.44 -4.98
N VAL A 223 15.55 -14.30 -3.96
CA VAL A 223 15.53 -15.76 -4.12
C VAL A 223 14.18 -16.31 -3.65
N PRO A 224 13.50 -17.15 -4.45
CA PRO A 224 12.21 -17.70 -4.08
C PRO A 224 12.33 -18.71 -2.92
N ARG A 225 11.42 -18.60 -1.95
CA ARG A 225 11.17 -19.62 -0.94
C ARG A 225 10.34 -20.78 -1.51
N TYR A 226 9.42 -20.50 -2.42
CA TYR A 226 8.64 -21.50 -3.15
C TYR A 226 8.26 -20.98 -4.54
N THR A 227 7.73 -21.85 -5.39
CA THR A 227 7.19 -21.51 -6.71
C THR A 227 5.73 -21.93 -6.79
N PHE A 228 5.00 -21.38 -7.75
CA PHE A 228 3.60 -21.74 -8.02
C PHE A 228 3.45 -22.97 -8.92
N GLU A 229 4.47 -23.84 -9.00
CA GLU A 229 4.43 -25.01 -9.86
C GLU A 229 3.27 -25.94 -9.50
N GLY A 230 2.50 -26.35 -10.51
CA GLY A 230 1.34 -27.23 -10.35
C GLY A 230 0.04 -26.53 -9.92
N MET A 231 0.05 -25.22 -9.73
CA MET A 231 -1.14 -24.42 -9.44
C MET A 231 -1.72 -23.81 -10.73
N ASP A 232 -3.05 -23.77 -10.82
CA ASP A 232 -3.79 -23.19 -11.95
C ASP A 232 -4.62 -21.99 -11.48
N PHE A 233 -4.45 -20.87 -12.17
CA PHE A 233 -4.98 -19.58 -11.75
C PHE A 233 -5.70 -18.88 -12.89
N ASP A 234 -6.72 -18.11 -12.52
CA ASP A 234 -7.23 -17.03 -13.35
C ASP A 234 -6.70 -15.68 -12.86
N VAL A 235 -6.67 -14.70 -13.76
CA VAL A 235 -6.37 -13.30 -13.41
C VAL A 235 -7.69 -12.61 -13.06
N THR A 236 -7.74 -12.02 -11.87
CA THR A 236 -8.84 -11.14 -11.46
C THR A 236 -8.48 -9.71 -11.84
N ASN A 237 -9.33 -9.11 -12.68
CA ASN A 237 -9.21 -7.71 -13.10
C ASN A 237 -10.08 -6.79 -12.23
#